data_AF-A0A349HID2-F1
#
_entry.id   AF-A0A349HID2-F1
#
_cell.length_a   1.000
_cell.length_b   1.000
_cell.length_c   1.000
_cell.angle_alpha   90.00
_cell.angle_beta   90.00
_cell.angle_gamma   90.00
#
_symmetry.space_group_name_H-M   'P 1'
#
loop_
_entity.id
_entity.type
_entity.pdbx_description
1 polymer ?
#
loop_
_entity_poly.entity_id
_entity_poly.type
_entity_poly.pdbx_seq_one_letter_code
_entity_poly.pdbx_strand_id
1 'polypeptide(L)'
;SIVPASMVLPGLFVIAAFIATAMGTSMGTIAAIAPIAVGVAGKTDISSALLMGAVVGGAMFGDNLSMISDTTIAATRTQGCQMSDKFKMNLLIALPAALITIVILYGAGEGGQIVAEGGYSLLKVLPYITILVMAVLGVNVFVVLGVGIVFTGLVGFVSVDAFNLLTFSQDIYKGFTGMQEILVLSLLVGGLGELIKFHGGITYIIDFIGKLTKGTKSTKAGEFSISALSVLSDLCTANNTVAIVLTGGMAKEIAESHNVDPRRSASLLDIFSCIVQGIIPYGAQVLLAGSISGLSPLEIIGNMHYCFILAVVAVLSIMTGFPRIKK
;
A
#
# COMPACT_ATOMS: atom_id res chain seq x y z
N SER A 1 5.21 -21.10 20.85
CA SER A 1 4.69 -20.63 19.55
C SER A 1 5.33 -21.45 18.44
N ILE A 2 4.59 -21.81 17.38
CA ILE A 2 5.12 -22.58 16.23
C ILE A 2 5.95 -21.69 15.29
N VAL A 3 5.75 -20.37 15.35
CA VAL A 3 6.47 -19.37 14.55
C VAL A 3 7.43 -18.59 15.46
N PRO A 4 8.73 -18.46 15.11
CA PRO A 4 9.68 -17.60 15.82
C PRO A 4 9.20 -16.14 15.85
N ALA A 5 9.40 -15.43 16.97
CA ALA A 5 8.99 -14.03 17.09
C ALA A 5 9.62 -13.13 16.00
N SER A 6 10.87 -13.41 15.64
CA SER A 6 11.59 -12.71 14.56
C SER A 6 10.94 -12.85 13.18
N MET A 7 10.07 -13.84 12.98
CA MET A 7 9.39 -14.09 11.71
C MET A 7 8.00 -13.44 11.64
N VAL A 8 7.51 -12.86 12.73
CA VAL A 8 6.17 -12.23 12.76
C VAL A 8 6.10 -11.04 11.81
N LEU A 9 7.07 -10.11 11.91
CA LEU A 9 7.10 -8.91 11.08
C LEU A 9 7.37 -9.20 9.60
N PRO A 10 8.43 -9.98 9.23
CA PRO A 10 8.62 -10.41 7.84
C PRO A 10 7.42 -11.20 7.30
N GLY A 11 6.82 -12.07 8.12
CA GLY A 11 5.68 -12.88 7.73
C GLY A 11 4.47 -12.02 7.37
N LEU A 12 4.12 -11.04 8.22
CA LEU A 12 3.03 -10.10 7.93
C LEU A 12 3.28 -9.29 6.67
N PHE A 13 4.51 -8.79 6.47
CA PHE A 13 4.89 -8.08 5.25
C PHE A 13 4.72 -8.95 4.00
N VAL A 14 5.23 -10.19 4.01
CA VAL A 14 5.16 -11.12 2.87
C VAL A 14 3.73 -11.56 2.58
N ILE A 15 2.93 -11.83 3.61
CA ILE A 15 1.51 -12.19 3.46
C ILE A 15 0.75 -11.02 2.83
N ALA A 16 0.93 -9.80 3.35
CA ALA A 16 0.30 -8.61 2.78
C ALA A 16 0.76 -8.36 1.34
N ALA A 17 2.07 -8.47 1.06
CA ALA A 17 2.63 -8.38 -0.28
C ALA A 17 1.97 -9.36 -1.27
N PHE A 18 1.92 -10.63 -0.90
CA PHE A 18 1.35 -11.67 -1.74
C PHE A 18 -0.14 -11.43 -2.01
N ILE A 19 -0.91 -11.10 -0.98
CA ILE A 19 -2.35 -10.83 -1.11
C ILE A 19 -2.59 -9.58 -1.95
N ALA A 20 -1.85 -8.50 -1.75
CA ALA A 20 -2.01 -7.28 -2.54
C ALA A 20 -1.65 -7.50 -4.01
N THR A 21 -0.63 -8.30 -4.31
CA THR A 21 -0.32 -8.69 -5.70
C THR A 21 -1.43 -9.54 -6.32
N ALA A 22 -2.05 -10.44 -5.55
CA ALA A 22 -3.10 -11.34 -6.04
C ALA A 22 -4.46 -10.64 -6.21
N MET A 23 -4.89 -9.85 -5.21
CA MET A 23 -6.16 -9.11 -5.22
C MET A 23 -6.10 -7.84 -6.06
N GLY A 24 -4.89 -7.30 -6.25
CA GLY A 24 -4.67 -6.05 -6.97
C GLY A 24 -5.19 -4.80 -6.28
N THR A 25 -5.27 -4.83 -4.94
CA THR A 25 -5.65 -3.68 -4.13
C THR A 25 -4.89 -3.64 -2.81
N SER A 26 -4.23 -2.52 -2.54
CA SER A 26 -3.58 -2.25 -1.25
C SER A 26 -4.60 -2.08 -0.11
N MET A 27 -5.70 -1.36 -0.36
CA MET A 27 -6.75 -1.11 0.62
C MET A 27 -7.42 -2.38 1.11
N GLY A 28 -7.81 -3.25 0.18
CA GLY A 28 -8.46 -4.50 0.56
C GLY A 28 -7.53 -5.41 1.37
N THR A 29 -6.24 -5.39 1.05
CA THR A 29 -5.21 -6.11 1.79
C THR A 29 -5.04 -5.57 3.20
N ILE A 30 -4.96 -4.24 3.37
CA ILE A 30 -4.84 -3.61 4.69
C ILE A 30 -6.07 -3.94 5.54
N ALA A 31 -7.28 -3.84 4.98
CA ALA A 31 -8.51 -4.18 5.68
C ALA A 31 -8.54 -5.65 6.16
N ALA A 32 -7.98 -6.57 5.39
CA ALA A 32 -7.94 -7.99 5.74
C ALA A 32 -6.84 -8.33 6.77
N ILE A 33 -5.67 -7.70 6.67
CA ILE A 33 -4.47 -8.10 7.44
C ILE A 33 -4.24 -7.22 8.68
N ALA A 34 -4.61 -5.94 8.67
CA ALA A 34 -4.41 -5.07 9.83
C ALA A 34 -5.08 -5.58 11.12
N PRO A 35 -6.31 -6.14 11.11
CA PRO A 35 -6.91 -6.70 12.33
C PRO A 35 -6.11 -7.87 12.92
N ILE A 36 -5.48 -8.68 12.06
CA ILE A 36 -4.61 -9.78 12.49
C ILE A 36 -3.39 -9.20 13.20
N ALA A 37 -2.76 -8.19 12.62
CA ALA A 37 -1.59 -7.54 13.19
C ALA A 37 -1.91 -6.79 14.51
N VAL A 38 -3.10 -6.19 14.66
CA VAL A 38 -3.59 -5.65 15.95
C VAL A 38 -3.74 -6.76 16.99
N GLY A 39 -4.29 -7.92 16.61
CA GLY A 39 -4.38 -9.08 17.49
C GLY A 39 -3.02 -9.61 17.95
N VAL A 40 -2.01 -9.58 17.06
CA VAL A 40 -0.62 -9.92 17.36
C VAL A 40 0.02 -8.91 18.33
N ALA A 41 -0.23 -7.61 18.13
CA ALA A 41 0.26 -6.56 19.03
C ALA A 41 -0.26 -6.76 20.45
N GLY A 42 -1.50 -7.20 20.63
CA GLY A 42 -2.05 -7.49 21.96
C GLY A 42 -1.47 -8.73 22.67
N LYS A 43 -0.59 -9.50 22.00
CA LYS A 43 0.00 -10.75 22.51
C LYS A 43 1.53 -10.77 22.51
N THR A 44 2.15 -9.75 21.93
CA THR A 44 3.60 -9.63 21.79
C THR A 44 4.03 -8.24 22.24
N ASP A 45 5.28 -8.07 22.65
CA ASP A 45 5.83 -6.74 22.96
C ASP A 45 6.32 -5.99 21.71
N ILE A 46 5.88 -6.43 20.52
CA ILE A 46 6.24 -5.77 19.26
C ILE A 46 5.38 -4.52 19.13
N SER A 47 6.01 -3.38 18.86
CA SER A 47 5.32 -2.11 18.61
C SER A 47 4.20 -2.27 17.59
N SER A 48 2.98 -1.87 17.96
CA SER A 48 1.81 -1.84 17.06
C SER A 48 2.10 -1.02 15.80
N ALA A 49 2.87 0.07 15.92
CA ALA A 49 3.24 0.91 14.79
C ALA A 49 4.16 0.18 13.81
N LEU A 50 5.07 -0.66 14.31
CA LEU A 50 5.95 -1.49 13.48
C LEU A 50 5.19 -2.61 12.78
N LEU A 51 4.25 -3.25 13.48
CA LEU A 51 3.34 -4.23 12.88
C LEU A 51 2.48 -3.60 11.77
N MET A 52 1.95 -2.41 12.00
CA MET A 52 1.20 -1.66 10.97
C MET A 52 2.09 -1.22 9.80
N GLY A 53 3.30 -0.74 10.08
CA GLY A 53 4.28 -0.39 9.05
C GLY A 53 4.63 -1.58 8.15
N ALA A 54 4.76 -2.79 8.72
CA ALA A 54 4.97 -4.02 7.95
C ALA A 54 3.77 -4.40 7.08
N VAL A 55 2.54 -4.31 7.62
CA VAL A 55 1.31 -4.61 6.87
C VAL A 55 1.11 -3.62 5.72
N VAL A 56 1.18 -2.32 5.98
CA VAL A 56 0.98 -1.30 4.95
C VAL A 56 2.11 -1.35 3.93
N GLY A 57 3.36 -1.50 4.37
CA GLY A 57 4.50 -1.67 3.46
C GLY A 57 4.34 -2.87 2.53
N GLY A 58 3.90 -4.02 3.07
CA GLY A 58 3.62 -5.22 2.27
C GLY A 58 2.49 -4.97 1.26
N ALA A 59 1.39 -4.36 1.71
CA ALA A 59 0.28 -4.01 0.83
C ALA A 59 0.70 -3.06 -0.30
N MET A 60 1.53 -2.05 -0.02
CA MET A 60 2.11 -1.13 -1.01
C MET A 60 3.01 -1.86 -2.01
N PHE A 61 3.89 -2.75 -1.53
CA PHE A 61 4.71 -3.58 -2.43
C PHE A 61 3.84 -4.39 -3.38
N GLY A 62 2.82 -5.07 -2.86
CA GLY A 62 2.00 -5.94 -3.67
C GLY A 62 1.15 -5.20 -4.70
N ASP A 63 0.60 -4.05 -4.32
CA ASP A 63 -0.20 -3.18 -5.20
C ASP A 63 0.64 -2.64 -6.37
N ASN A 64 1.87 -2.22 -6.09
CA ASN A 64 2.86 -1.81 -7.09
C ASN A 64 3.22 -2.94 -8.08
N LEU A 65 3.07 -4.21 -7.69
CA LEU A 65 3.33 -5.37 -8.54
C LEU A 65 2.06 -6.01 -9.12
N SER A 66 0.88 -5.53 -8.77
CA SER A 66 -0.35 -6.09 -9.31
C SER A 66 -0.43 -5.89 -10.82
N MET A 67 -0.83 -6.92 -11.56
CA MET A 67 -1.13 -6.81 -13.00
C MET A 67 -2.57 -6.37 -13.29
N ILE A 68 -3.42 -6.35 -12.26
CA ILE A 68 -4.86 -6.10 -12.39
C ILE A 68 -5.32 -4.84 -11.64
N SER A 69 -4.40 -4.09 -11.02
CA SER A 69 -4.72 -2.86 -10.28
C SER A 69 -5.00 -1.66 -11.21
N ASP A 70 -5.83 -0.74 -10.72
CA ASP A 70 -6.21 0.48 -11.44
C ASP A 70 -4.98 1.33 -11.82
N THR A 71 -4.01 1.45 -10.91
CA THR A 71 -2.77 2.20 -11.15
C THR A 71 -1.95 1.58 -12.28
N THR A 72 -1.87 0.25 -12.35
CA THR A 72 -1.20 -0.48 -13.42
C THR A 72 -1.88 -0.26 -14.76
N ILE A 73 -3.20 -0.35 -14.80
CA ILE A 73 -3.97 -0.10 -16.02
C ILE A 73 -3.79 1.36 -16.48
N ALA A 74 -3.88 2.31 -15.55
CA ALA A 74 -3.69 3.73 -15.84
C ALA A 74 -2.27 4.05 -16.37
N ALA A 75 -1.23 3.56 -15.69
CA ALA A 75 0.15 3.81 -16.08
C ALA A 75 0.47 3.19 -17.45
N THR A 76 0.06 1.95 -17.68
CA THR A 76 0.36 1.24 -18.94
C THR A 76 -0.43 1.79 -20.12
N ARG A 77 -1.71 2.14 -19.93
CA ARG A 77 -2.52 2.77 -20.99
C ARG A 77 -2.04 4.15 -21.36
N THR A 78 -1.68 4.98 -20.37
CA THR A 78 -1.22 6.35 -20.65
C THR A 78 0.14 6.36 -21.35
N GLN A 79 1.03 5.42 -21.02
CA GLN A 79 2.35 5.33 -21.66
C GLN A 79 2.36 4.45 -22.93
N GLY A 80 1.34 3.63 -23.16
CA GLY A 80 1.26 2.77 -24.34
C GLY A 80 2.16 1.53 -24.26
N CYS A 81 2.35 0.96 -23.06
CA CYS A 81 3.12 -0.27 -22.86
C CYS A 81 2.24 -1.43 -22.36
N GLN A 82 2.76 -2.67 -22.38
CA GLN A 82 2.03 -3.81 -21.85
C GLN A 82 2.13 -3.88 -20.31
N MET A 83 1.08 -4.40 -19.66
CA MET A 83 1.05 -4.61 -18.21
C MET A 83 2.15 -5.57 -17.74
N SER A 84 2.42 -6.63 -18.52
CA SER A 84 3.48 -7.61 -18.26
C SER A 84 4.89 -6.98 -18.27
N ASP A 85 5.12 -5.99 -19.13
CA ASP A 85 6.39 -5.28 -19.21
C ASP A 85 6.59 -4.34 -18.01
N LYS A 86 5.54 -3.61 -17.64
CA LYS A 86 5.52 -2.81 -16.41
C LYS A 86 5.77 -3.68 -15.18
N PHE A 87 5.11 -4.83 -15.09
CA PHE A 87 5.29 -5.78 -13.98
C PHE A 87 6.76 -6.16 -13.82
N LYS A 88 7.43 -6.59 -14.91
CA LYS A 88 8.86 -6.95 -14.88
C LYS A 88 9.73 -5.76 -14.46
N MET A 89 9.43 -4.57 -14.97
CA MET A 89 10.16 -3.36 -14.63
C MET A 89 10.02 -3.01 -13.14
N ASN A 90 8.80 -2.98 -12.62
CA ASN A 90 8.53 -2.71 -11.22
C ASN A 90 9.17 -3.77 -10.32
N LEU A 91 9.10 -5.05 -10.69
CA LEU A 91 9.70 -6.14 -9.92
C LEU A 91 11.21 -5.93 -9.76
N LEU A 92 11.91 -5.55 -10.83
CA LEU A 92 13.36 -5.32 -10.79
C LEU A 92 13.77 -4.13 -9.89
N ILE A 93 12.90 -3.12 -9.73
CA ILE A 93 13.16 -1.96 -8.88
C ILE A 93 12.67 -2.20 -7.43
N ALA A 94 11.50 -2.81 -7.25
CA ALA A 94 10.85 -2.99 -5.96
C ALA A 94 11.39 -4.20 -5.18
N LEU A 95 11.83 -5.27 -5.86
CA LEU A 95 12.32 -6.47 -5.19
C LEU A 95 13.56 -6.21 -4.30
N PRO A 96 14.58 -5.45 -4.72
CA PRO A 96 15.67 -5.08 -3.81
C PRO A 96 15.18 -4.35 -2.56
N ALA A 97 14.22 -3.43 -2.71
CA ALA A 97 13.65 -2.69 -1.58
C ALA A 97 12.90 -3.63 -0.61
N ALA A 98 12.12 -4.57 -1.15
CA ALA A 98 11.41 -5.57 -0.35
C ALA A 98 12.36 -6.49 0.42
N LEU A 99 13.45 -6.95 -0.22
CA LEU A 99 14.46 -7.80 0.43
C LEU A 99 15.16 -7.06 1.58
N ILE A 100 15.55 -5.80 1.38
CA ILE A 100 16.14 -4.97 2.43
C ILE A 100 15.13 -4.77 3.58
N THR A 101 13.86 -4.52 3.25
CA THR A 101 12.79 -4.37 4.25
C THR A 101 12.61 -5.64 5.06
N ILE A 102 12.59 -6.82 4.44
CA ILE A 102 12.48 -8.12 5.13
C ILE A 102 13.63 -8.31 6.12
N VAL A 103 14.87 -7.97 5.74
CA VAL A 103 16.04 -8.07 6.63
C VAL A 103 15.91 -7.13 7.83
N ILE A 104 15.48 -5.89 7.62
CA ILE A 104 15.26 -4.91 8.70
C ILE A 104 14.15 -5.39 9.64
N LEU A 105 13.03 -5.86 9.09
CA LEU A 105 11.90 -6.37 9.87
C LEU A 105 12.28 -7.63 10.67
N TYR A 106 13.14 -8.49 10.12
CA TYR A 106 13.64 -9.67 10.83
C TYR A 106 14.46 -9.27 12.05
N GLY A 107 15.42 -8.35 11.89
CA GLY A 107 16.24 -7.86 13.00
C GLY A 107 15.43 -7.10 14.05
N ALA A 108 14.41 -6.33 13.63
CA ALA A 108 13.51 -5.65 14.54
C ALA A 108 12.59 -6.60 15.33
N GLY A 109 12.34 -7.81 14.82
CA GLY A 109 11.50 -8.82 15.47
C GLY A 109 12.22 -9.67 16.53
N GLU A 110 13.55 -9.66 16.61
CA GLU A 110 14.32 -10.48 17.58
C GLU A 110 14.07 -10.07 19.04
N GLY A 111 13.61 -8.85 19.30
CA GLY A 111 13.26 -8.37 20.64
C GLY A 111 11.86 -8.74 21.13
N GLY A 112 10.99 -9.27 20.27
CA GLY A 112 9.58 -9.51 20.59
C GLY A 112 9.39 -10.70 21.53
N GLN A 113 9.22 -10.47 22.83
CA GLN A 113 8.79 -11.51 23.76
C GLN A 113 7.28 -11.76 23.67
N ILE A 114 6.86 -13.01 23.82
CA ILE A 114 5.44 -13.35 23.95
C ILE A 114 5.04 -13.02 25.38
N VAL A 115 4.25 -11.97 25.55
CA VAL A 115 3.91 -11.41 26.88
C VAL A 115 2.74 -12.16 27.53
N ALA A 116 1.95 -12.90 26.75
CA ALA A 116 0.81 -13.67 27.23
C ALA A 116 0.90 -15.15 26.83
N GLU A 117 1.20 -16.03 27.79
CA GLU A 117 0.92 -17.46 27.67
C GLU A 117 -0.58 -17.69 27.75
N GLY A 118 -1.25 -17.67 26.60
CA GLY A 118 -2.64 -18.11 26.48
C GLY A 118 -2.70 -19.46 25.76
N GLY A 119 -3.59 -20.34 26.21
CA GLY A 119 -3.98 -21.51 25.41
C GLY A 119 -4.49 -21.05 24.04
N TYR A 120 -4.00 -21.67 22.96
CA TYR A 120 -4.51 -21.39 21.62
C TYR A 120 -5.82 -22.14 21.41
N SER A 121 -6.83 -21.47 20.85
CA SER A 121 -8.07 -22.11 20.40
C SER A 121 -8.08 -22.11 18.88
N LEU A 122 -7.93 -23.28 18.27
CA LEU A 122 -8.00 -23.44 16.81
C LEU A 122 -9.30 -22.86 16.25
N LEU A 123 -10.41 -23.01 16.98
CA LEU A 123 -11.72 -22.48 16.60
C LEU A 123 -11.70 -20.95 16.44
N LYS A 124 -11.01 -20.23 17.34
CA LYS A 124 -10.87 -18.76 17.29
C LYS A 124 -9.94 -18.29 16.17
N VAL A 125 -9.10 -19.17 15.63
CA VAL A 125 -8.18 -18.87 14.53
C VAL A 125 -8.84 -19.07 13.14
N LEU A 126 -9.86 -19.93 13.05
CA LEU A 126 -10.52 -20.26 11.77
C LEU A 126 -11.06 -19.05 10.99
N PRO A 127 -11.67 -18.02 11.62
CA PRO A 127 -12.13 -16.85 10.87
C PRO A 127 -10.99 -16.13 10.15
N TYR A 128 -9.83 -15.96 10.81
CA TYR A 128 -8.65 -15.33 10.22
C TYR A 128 -8.07 -16.15 9.07
N ILE A 129 -7.99 -17.48 9.23
CA ILE A 129 -7.54 -18.39 8.15
C ILE A 129 -8.49 -18.28 6.96
N THR A 130 -9.80 -18.23 7.19
CA THR A 130 -10.80 -18.16 6.13
C THR A 130 -10.68 -16.86 5.36
N ILE A 131 -10.55 -15.72 6.06
CA ILE A 131 -10.29 -14.41 5.44
C ILE A 131 -9.02 -14.46 4.58
N LEU A 132 -7.93 -15.01 5.11
CA LEU A 132 -6.65 -15.11 4.41
C LEU A 132 -6.76 -16.00 3.16
N VAL A 133 -7.41 -17.17 3.26
CA VAL A 133 -7.63 -18.06 2.13
C VAL A 133 -8.48 -17.39 1.05
N MET A 134 -9.60 -16.76 1.41
CA MET A 134 -10.45 -16.07 0.43
C MET A 134 -9.72 -14.90 -0.24
N ALA A 135 -8.93 -14.14 0.53
CA ALA A 135 -8.10 -13.06 0.00
C ALA A 135 -7.04 -13.59 -1.00
N VAL A 136 -6.38 -14.70 -0.67
CA VAL A 136 -5.44 -15.39 -1.56
C VAL A 136 -6.12 -15.93 -2.83
N LEU A 137 -7.36 -16.40 -2.72
CA LEU A 137 -8.16 -16.83 -3.86
C LEU A 137 -8.69 -15.67 -4.72
N GLY A 138 -8.34 -14.42 -4.39
CA GLY A 138 -8.77 -13.24 -5.14
C GLY A 138 -10.25 -12.91 -4.99
N VAL A 139 -10.90 -13.41 -3.94
CA VAL A 139 -12.30 -13.08 -3.65
C VAL A 139 -12.40 -11.58 -3.32
N ASN A 140 -13.48 -10.95 -3.81
CA ASN A 140 -13.71 -9.53 -3.58
C ASN A 140 -13.70 -9.18 -2.08
N VAL A 141 -13.02 -8.09 -1.72
CA VAL A 141 -12.85 -7.67 -0.31
C VAL A 141 -14.17 -7.52 0.44
N PHE A 142 -15.24 -7.01 -0.20
CA PHE A 142 -16.54 -6.86 0.46
C PHE A 142 -17.13 -8.22 0.87
N VAL A 143 -16.94 -9.24 0.04
CA VAL A 143 -17.33 -10.61 0.35
C VAL A 143 -16.43 -11.19 1.45
N VAL A 144 -15.11 -10.99 1.35
CA VAL A 144 -14.13 -11.46 2.34
C VAL A 144 -14.46 -10.93 3.74
N LEU A 145 -14.68 -9.62 3.87
CA LEU A 145 -15.00 -8.96 5.13
C LEU A 145 -16.40 -9.34 5.63
N GLY A 146 -17.40 -9.43 4.74
CA GLY A 146 -18.75 -9.86 5.09
C GLY A 146 -18.79 -11.28 5.66
N VAL A 147 -18.13 -12.23 4.99
CA VAL A 147 -17.98 -13.61 5.49
C VAL A 147 -17.17 -13.62 6.78
N GLY A 148 -16.12 -12.81 6.88
CA GLY A 148 -15.32 -12.66 8.09
C GLY A 148 -16.14 -12.23 9.31
N ILE A 149 -17.02 -11.23 9.16
CA ILE A 149 -17.90 -10.74 10.23
C ILE A 149 -18.88 -11.83 10.68
N VAL A 150 -19.56 -12.48 9.73
CA VAL A 150 -20.52 -13.55 10.03
C VAL A 150 -19.82 -14.72 10.72
N PHE A 151 -18.69 -15.18 10.17
CA PHE A 151 -17.99 -16.33 10.72
C PHE A 151 -17.39 -16.05 12.11
N THR A 152 -16.84 -14.84 12.31
CA THR A 152 -16.37 -14.42 13.64
C THR A 152 -17.51 -14.35 14.65
N GLY A 153 -18.69 -13.87 14.25
CA GLY A 153 -19.89 -13.89 15.08
C GLY A 153 -20.31 -15.31 15.49
N LEU A 154 -20.36 -16.25 14.53
CA LEU A 154 -20.69 -17.66 14.79
C LEU A 154 -19.69 -18.30 15.75
N VAL A 155 -18.40 -18.07 15.56
CA VAL A 155 -17.36 -18.56 16.48
C VAL A 155 -17.49 -17.91 17.86
N GLY A 156 -17.79 -16.61 17.92
CA GLY A 156 -18.02 -15.88 19.16
C GLY A 156 -19.16 -16.48 19.99
N PHE A 157 -20.31 -16.76 19.35
CA PHE A 157 -21.48 -17.34 20.03
C PHE A 157 -21.23 -18.72 20.66
N VAL A 158 -20.27 -19.48 20.13
CA VAL A 158 -19.98 -20.84 20.60
C VAL A 158 -18.79 -20.87 21.57
N SER A 159 -17.84 -19.94 21.45
CA SER A 159 -16.51 -20.04 22.09
C SER A 159 -16.19 -18.96 23.12
N VAL A 160 -17.08 -18.00 23.32
CA VAL A 160 -16.91 -16.89 24.27
C VAL A 160 -18.12 -16.81 25.18
N ASP A 161 -17.89 -17.01 26.48
CA ASP A 161 -18.95 -16.89 27.48
C ASP A 161 -19.55 -15.48 27.47
N ALA A 162 -20.87 -15.40 27.61
CA ALA A 162 -21.66 -14.16 27.57
C ALA A 162 -21.63 -13.38 26.23
N PHE A 163 -21.04 -13.92 25.16
CA PHE A 163 -21.13 -13.31 23.83
C PHE A 163 -22.46 -13.67 23.15
N ASN A 164 -23.38 -12.72 23.08
CA ASN A 164 -24.73 -12.91 22.52
C ASN A 164 -25.00 -11.96 21.35
N LEU A 165 -26.19 -12.06 20.75
CA LEU A 165 -26.57 -11.25 19.58
C LEU A 165 -26.49 -9.74 19.85
N LEU A 166 -26.77 -9.31 21.09
CA LEU A 166 -26.65 -7.91 21.48
C LEU A 166 -25.19 -7.46 21.48
N THR A 167 -24.30 -8.23 22.10
CA THR A 167 -22.84 -7.92 22.11
C THR A 167 -22.27 -7.89 20.70
N PHE A 168 -22.62 -8.89 19.87
CA PHE A 168 -22.22 -8.92 18.46
C PHE A 168 -22.70 -7.68 17.69
N SER A 169 -23.95 -7.28 17.88
CA SER A 169 -24.50 -6.08 17.23
C SER A 169 -23.82 -4.80 17.72
N GLN A 170 -23.50 -4.72 19.02
CA GLN A 170 -22.77 -3.59 19.60
C GLN A 170 -21.34 -3.49 19.06
N ASP A 171 -20.65 -4.61 18.89
CA ASP A 171 -19.27 -4.61 18.37
C ASP A 171 -19.24 -4.26 16.88
N ILE A 172 -20.23 -4.70 16.08
CA ILE A 172 -20.41 -4.21 14.70
C ILE A 172 -20.65 -2.69 14.69
N TYR A 173 -21.54 -2.20 15.55
CA TYR A 173 -21.83 -0.77 15.66
C TYR A 173 -20.58 0.04 16.02
N LYS A 174 -19.81 -0.41 17.02
CA LYS A 174 -18.54 0.23 17.41
C LYS A 174 -17.55 0.29 16.25
N GLY A 175 -17.42 -0.82 15.51
CA GLY A 175 -16.58 -0.87 14.31
C GLY A 175 -17.01 0.16 13.26
N PHE A 176 -18.31 0.28 13.00
CA PHE A 176 -18.85 1.28 12.08
C PHE A 176 -18.59 2.72 12.55
N THR A 177 -18.87 3.02 13.82
CA THR A 177 -18.63 4.37 14.38
C THR A 177 -17.16 4.75 14.39
N GLY A 178 -16.26 3.78 14.62
CA GLY A 178 -14.81 4.01 14.60
C GLY A 178 -14.27 4.37 13.20
N MET A 179 -14.97 3.99 12.14
CA MET A 179 -14.60 4.35 10.76
C MET A 179 -15.21 5.67 10.29
N GLN A 180 -16.20 6.23 10.99
CA GLN A 180 -16.95 7.40 10.53
C GLN A 180 -16.05 8.64 10.36
N GLU A 181 -15.16 8.91 11.31
CA GLU A 181 -14.27 10.08 11.25
C GLU A 181 -13.34 10.03 10.04
N ILE A 182 -12.74 8.86 9.79
CA ILE A 182 -11.81 8.66 8.67
C ILE A 182 -12.55 8.64 7.33
N LEU A 183 -13.79 8.14 7.29
CA LEU A 183 -14.63 8.24 6.11
C LEU A 183 -14.89 9.71 5.73
N VAL A 184 -15.29 10.53 6.71
CA VAL A 184 -15.54 11.96 6.48
C VAL A 184 -14.25 12.67 6.06
N LEU A 185 -13.14 12.41 6.74
CA LEU A 185 -11.84 12.98 6.40
C LEU A 185 -11.42 12.62 4.98
N SER A 186 -11.50 11.33 4.61
CA SER A 186 -11.11 10.85 3.28
C SER A 186 -11.99 11.45 2.18
N LEU A 187 -13.29 11.62 2.45
CA LEU A 187 -14.22 12.26 1.53
C LEU A 187 -13.90 13.74 1.30
N LEU A 188 -13.56 14.47 2.38
CA LEU A 188 -13.16 15.88 2.28
C LEU A 188 -11.83 16.06 1.56
N VAL A 189 -10.83 15.22 1.87
CA VAL A 189 -9.53 15.22 1.19
C VAL A 189 -9.68 14.90 -0.29
N GLY A 190 -10.48 13.89 -0.64
CA GLY A 190 -10.80 13.57 -2.04
C GLY A 190 -11.50 14.72 -2.77
N GLY A 191 -12.46 15.39 -2.12
CA GLY A 191 -13.13 16.58 -2.66
C GLY A 191 -12.18 17.75 -2.89
N LEU A 192 -11.26 18.00 -1.96
CA LEU A 192 -10.21 19.02 -2.11
C LEU A 192 -9.26 18.70 -3.27
N GLY A 193 -8.87 17.44 -3.43
CA GLY A 193 -8.06 16.97 -4.56
C GLY A 193 -8.72 17.27 -5.91
N GLU A 194 -10.03 17.01 -6.04
CA GLU A 194 -10.76 17.31 -7.27
C GLU A 194 -10.93 18.82 -7.50
N LEU A 195 -11.08 19.63 -6.44
CA LEU A 195 -11.10 21.09 -6.57
C LEU A 195 -9.77 21.65 -7.08
N ILE A 196 -8.64 21.14 -6.58
CA ILE A 196 -7.28 21.54 -7.04
C ILE A 196 -7.15 21.26 -8.54
N LYS A 197 -7.60 20.09 -8.96
CA LYS A 197 -7.62 19.69 -10.37
C LYS A 197 -8.54 20.58 -11.21
N PHE A 198 -9.77 20.84 -10.75
CA PHE A 198 -10.75 21.67 -11.48
C PHE A 198 -10.23 23.09 -11.71
N HIS A 199 -9.53 23.67 -10.73
CA HIS A 199 -8.94 25.01 -10.83
C HIS A 199 -7.58 25.04 -11.55
N GLY A 200 -7.14 23.92 -12.17
CA GLY A 200 -5.92 23.86 -12.97
C GLY A 200 -4.61 23.75 -12.18
N GLY A 201 -4.66 23.39 -10.88
CA GLY A 201 -3.45 23.23 -10.05
C GLY A 201 -2.52 22.13 -10.56
N ILE A 202 -3.07 21.02 -11.09
CA ILE A 202 -2.28 19.95 -11.71
C ILE A 202 -1.64 20.44 -13.01
N THR A 203 -2.35 21.23 -13.81
CA THR A 203 -1.81 21.86 -15.04
C THR A 203 -0.65 22.80 -14.73
N TYR A 204 -0.73 23.54 -13.62
CA TYR A 204 0.38 24.37 -13.16
C TYR A 204 1.63 23.53 -12.81
N ILE A 205 1.47 22.39 -12.13
CA ILE A 205 2.58 21.47 -11.80
C ILE A 205 3.22 20.93 -13.08
N ILE A 206 2.38 20.50 -14.02
CA ILE A 206 2.78 20.08 -15.37
C ILE A 206 3.65 21.18 -16.02
N ASP A 207 3.14 22.40 -16.14
CA ASP A 207 3.87 23.50 -16.79
C ASP A 207 5.18 23.87 -16.06
N PHE A 208 5.18 23.81 -14.74
CA PHE A 208 6.34 24.10 -13.91
C PHE A 208 7.47 23.09 -14.16
N ILE A 209 7.16 21.79 -14.13
CA ILE A 209 8.14 20.72 -14.40
C ILE A 209 8.59 20.77 -15.86
N GLY A 210 7.68 21.05 -16.79
CA GLY A 210 8.01 21.23 -18.20
C GLY A 210 9.00 22.38 -18.43
N LYS A 211 8.91 23.46 -17.66
CA LYS A 211 9.88 24.57 -17.72
C LYS A 211 11.25 24.20 -17.15
N LEU A 212 11.30 23.44 -16.06
CA LEU A 212 12.56 23.01 -15.43
C LEU A 212 13.40 22.08 -16.32
N THR A 213 12.76 21.43 -17.29
CA THR A 213 13.35 20.38 -18.12
C THR A 213 13.68 20.85 -19.53
N LYS A 214 13.12 22.01 -19.93
CA LYS A 214 13.43 22.66 -21.20
C LYS A 214 14.94 22.87 -21.36
N GLY A 215 15.52 22.21 -22.36
CA GLY A 215 16.93 22.35 -22.75
C GLY A 215 17.83 21.19 -22.33
N THR A 216 17.36 20.27 -21.48
CA THR A 216 18.19 19.15 -20.97
C THR A 216 17.89 17.86 -21.72
N LYS A 217 18.71 17.45 -22.69
CA LYS A 217 18.45 16.22 -23.50
C LYS A 217 18.80 14.89 -22.82
N SER A 218 18.85 14.85 -21.49
CA SER A 218 19.28 13.66 -20.76
C SER A 218 18.10 12.75 -20.41
N THR A 219 18.19 11.46 -20.73
CA THR A 219 17.18 10.47 -20.32
C THR A 219 16.95 10.47 -18.80
N LYS A 220 18.02 10.65 -18.00
CA LYS A 220 17.90 10.76 -16.54
C LYS A 220 17.07 11.98 -16.12
N ALA A 221 17.22 13.10 -16.82
CA ALA A 221 16.42 14.29 -16.55
C ALA A 221 14.94 14.01 -16.83
N GLY A 222 14.63 13.32 -17.93
CA GLY A 222 13.26 12.88 -18.24
C GLY A 222 12.67 11.98 -17.15
N GLU A 223 13.43 11.00 -16.67
CA GLU A 223 13.00 10.10 -15.59
C GLU A 223 12.74 10.83 -14.26
N PHE A 224 13.63 11.74 -13.84
CA PHE A 224 13.40 12.57 -12.66
C PHE A 224 12.15 13.43 -12.80
N SER A 225 11.85 13.88 -14.01
CA SER A 225 10.71 14.77 -14.28
C SER A 225 9.39 14.03 -14.23
N ILE A 226 9.32 12.83 -14.83
CA ILE A 226 8.17 11.92 -14.72
C ILE A 226 7.93 11.55 -13.26
N SER A 227 9.01 11.27 -12.51
CA SER A 227 8.94 10.93 -11.09
C SER A 227 8.42 12.10 -10.26
N ALA A 228 8.98 13.31 -10.46
CA ALA A 228 8.53 14.53 -9.77
C ALA A 228 7.07 14.87 -10.09
N LEU A 229 6.65 14.65 -11.33
CA LEU A 229 5.29 14.88 -11.78
C LEU A 229 4.30 13.94 -11.07
N SER A 230 4.66 12.65 -10.95
CA SER A 230 3.90 11.67 -10.18
C SER A 230 3.82 12.08 -8.70
N VAL A 231 4.97 12.39 -8.08
CA VAL A 231 5.05 12.75 -6.66
C VAL A 231 4.18 13.97 -6.34
N LEU A 232 4.36 15.07 -7.08
CA LEU A 232 3.67 16.32 -6.78
C LEU A 232 2.17 16.21 -7.04
N SER A 233 1.78 15.50 -8.10
CA SER A 233 0.35 15.32 -8.40
C SER A 233 -0.32 14.44 -7.35
N ASP A 234 0.33 13.35 -6.94
CA ASP A 234 -0.22 12.46 -5.94
C ASP A 234 -0.23 13.06 -4.54
N LEU A 235 0.76 13.91 -4.19
CA LEU A 235 0.72 14.70 -2.96
C LEU A 235 -0.53 15.60 -2.90
N CYS A 236 -0.94 16.15 -4.04
CA CYS A 236 -2.13 17.00 -4.13
C CYS A 236 -3.44 16.21 -4.19
N THR A 237 -3.47 15.04 -4.83
CA THR A 237 -4.70 14.26 -5.04
C THR A 237 -4.94 13.16 -4.01
N ALA A 238 -3.89 12.73 -3.30
CA ALA A 238 -3.90 11.60 -2.36
C ALA A 238 -4.51 10.32 -2.97
N ASN A 239 -4.30 10.13 -4.27
CA ASN A 239 -4.93 9.10 -5.07
C ASN A 239 -4.07 8.81 -6.29
N ASN A 240 -3.35 7.71 -6.18
CA ASN A 240 -2.33 7.25 -7.10
C ASN A 240 -2.91 7.13 -8.53
N THR A 241 -4.09 6.52 -8.66
CA THR A 241 -4.74 6.30 -9.96
C THR A 241 -5.10 7.63 -10.61
N VAL A 242 -5.69 8.56 -9.86
CA VAL A 242 -6.06 9.88 -10.36
C VAL A 242 -4.80 10.66 -10.77
N ALA A 243 -3.76 10.66 -9.94
CA ALA A 243 -2.48 11.31 -10.25
C ALA A 243 -1.87 10.78 -11.55
N ILE A 244 -1.81 9.46 -11.74
CA ILE A 244 -1.26 8.82 -12.94
C ILE A 244 -2.07 9.17 -14.19
N VAL A 245 -3.41 9.11 -14.12
CA VAL A 245 -4.27 9.40 -15.29
C VAL A 245 -4.10 10.83 -15.76
N LEU A 246 -4.04 11.79 -14.83
CA LEU A 246 -3.96 13.21 -15.16
C LEU A 246 -2.60 13.61 -15.70
N THR A 247 -1.54 13.00 -15.18
CA THR A 247 -0.17 13.32 -15.58
C THR A 247 0.35 12.48 -16.72
N GLY A 248 -0.32 11.37 -17.04
CA GLY A 248 0.16 10.37 -17.99
C GLY A 248 0.44 10.93 -19.39
N GLY A 249 -0.40 11.84 -19.89
CA GLY A 249 -0.17 12.51 -21.19
C GLY A 249 1.13 13.31 -21.21
N MET A 250 1.35 14.16 -20.20
CA MET A 250 2.57 14.94 -20.08
C MET A 250 3.80 14.04 -19.82
N ALA A 251 3.66 13.01 -18.98
CA ALA A 251 4.73 12.05 -18.75
C ALA A 251 5.15 11.35 -20.05
N LYS A 252 4.20 11.07 -20.95
CA LYS A 252 4.48 10.52 -22.28
C LYS A 252 5.25 11.52 -23.16
N GLU A 253 4.84 12.78 -23.19
CA GLU A 253 5.58 13.84 -23.92
C GLU A 253 7.01 14.03 -23.38
N ILE A 254 7.20 13.99 -22.06
CA ILE A 254 8.52 14.00 -21.43
C ILE A 254 9.32 12.76 -21.84
N ALA A 255 8.69 11.59 -21.84
CA ALA A 255 9.35 10.34 -22.21
C ALA A 255 9.83 10.36 -23.67
N GLU A 256 8.99 10.84 -24.59
CA GLU A 256 9.33 10.97 -26.01
C GLU A 256 10.45 11.99 -26.24
N SER A 257 10.38 13.16 -25.59
CA SER A 257 11.39 14.23 -25.75
C SER A 257 12.76 13.90 -25.12
N HIS A 258 12.79 13.05 -24.08
CA HIS A 258 14.02 12.65 -23.38
C HIS A 258 14.45 11.21 -23.68
N ASN A 259 13.79 10.55 -24.64
CA ASN A 259 14.07 9.17 -25.06
C ASN A 259 14.03 8.17 -23.88
N VAL A 260 13.04 8.32 -23.00
CA VAL A 260 12.73 7.39 -21.91
C VAL A 260 11.82 6.28 -22.48
N ASP A 261 12.16 5.03 -22.24
CA ASP A 261 11.32 3.90 -22.69
C ASP A 261 9.93 3.96 -22.02
N PRO A 262 8.83 3.75 -22.78
CA PRO A 262 7.47 3.78 -22.24
C PRO A 262 7.24 2.87 -21.03
N ARG A 263 7.89 1.69 -20.99
CA ARG A 263 7.82 0.74 -19.87
C ARG A 263 8.44 1.33 -18.60
N ARG A 264 9.50 2.12 -18.77
CA ARG A 264 10.18 2.83 -17.68
C ARG A 264 9.36 4.02 -17.21
N SER A 265 8.78 4.79 -18.12
CA SER A 265 7.86 5.88 -17.78
C SER A 265 6.67 5.36 -16.96
N ALA A 266 6.04 4.27 -17.40
CA ALA A 266 4.90 3.67 -16.70
C ALA A 266 5.29 3.18 -15.30
N SER A 267 6.48 2.57 -15.18
CA SER A 267 7.02 2.11 -13.91
C SER A 267 7.30 3.26 -12.94
N LEU A 268 7.89 4.36 -13.41
CA LEU A 268 8.19 5.53 -12.58
C LEU A 268 6.91 6.23 -12.09
N LEU A 269 5.91 6.39 -12.97
CA LEU A 269 4.61 6.94 -12.57
C LEU A 269 3.98 6.14 -11.42
N ASP A 270 3.98 4.81 -11.55
CA ASP A 270 3.36 3.91 -10.57
C ASP A 270 4.16 3.79 -9.27
N ILE A 271 5.49 3.60 -9.35
CA ILE A 271 6.34 3.48 -8.17
C ILE A 271 6.31 4.75 -7.32
N PHE A 272 6.42 5.92 -7.94
CA PHE A 272 6.49 7.17 -7.18
C PHE A 272 5.14 7.58 -6.58
N SER A 273 4.01 7.28 -7.24
CA SER A 273 2.70 7.46 -6.62
C SER A 273 2.48 6.46 -5.48
N CYS A 274 2.88 5.20 -5.64
CA CYS A 274 2.83 4.22 -4.55
C CYS A 274 3.67 4.66 -3.33
N ILE A 275 4.88 5.18 -3.55
CA ILE A 275 5.72 5.75 -2.48
C ILE A 275 4.98 6.86 -1.77
N VAL A 276 4.48 7.86 -2.52
CA VAL A 276 3.79 9.03 -1.95
C VAL A 276 2.61 8.58 -1.09
N GLN A 277 1.78 7.71 -1.61
CA GLN A 277 0.60 7.24 -0.90
C GLN A 277 0.93 6.52 0.43
N GLY A 278 2.07 5.83 0.49
CA GLY A 278 2.54 5.22 1.73
C GLY A 278 3.12 6.20 2.75
N ILE A 279 3.55 7.41 2.33
CA ILE A 279 4.22 8.38 3.22
C ILE A 279 3.35 9.58 3.60
N ILE A 280 2.22 9.80 2.93
CA ILE A 280 1.33 10.93 3.26
C ILE A 280 0.36 10.58 4.39
N PRO A 281 0.19 11.44 5.41
CA PRO A 281 -0.67 11.15 6.57
C PRO A 281 -2.16 11.15 6.25
N TYR A 282 -2.54 11.80 5.14
CA TYR A 282 -3.89 11.82 4.60
C TYR A 282 -4.10 10.82 3.45
N GLY A 283 -3.11 9.94 3.22
CA GLY A 283 -3.22 8.84 2.28
C GLY A 283 -4.22 7.82 2.80
N ALA A 284 -5.15 7.40 1.94
CA ALA A 284 -6.27 6.61 2.38
C ALA A 284 -5.84 5.24 2.97
N GLN A 285 -4.71 4.68 2.52
CA GLN A 285 -4.13 3.42 3.03
C GLN A 285 -3.60 3.56 4.46
N VAL A 286 -2.91 4.68 4.75
CA VAL A 286 -2.41 4.99 6.09
C VAL A 286 -3.58 5.30 7.02
N LEU A 287 -4.57 6.07 6.54
CA LEU A 287 -5.78 6.37 7.31
C LEU A 287 -6.55 5.10 7.67
N LEU A 288 -6.72 4.17 6.72
CA LEU A 288 -7.37 2.89 7.00
C LEU A 288 -6.60 2.08 8.05
N ALA A 289 -5.28 1.96 7.93
CA ALA A 289 -4.47 1.28 8.94
C ALA A 289 -4.57 1.97 10.31
N GLY A 290 -4.62 3.31 10.34
CA GLY A 290 -4.87 4.11 11.53
C GLY A 290 -6.22 3.80 12.18
N SER A 291 -7.31 3.76 11.41
CA SER A 291 -8.65 3.41 11.94
C SER A 291 -8.69 2.04 12.61
N ILE A 292 -8.00 1.06 12.03
CA ILE A 292 -8.06 -0.32 12.51
C ILE A 292 -7.18 -0.51 13.75
N SER A 293 -6.02 0.17 13.80
CA SER A 293 -5.05 0.03 14.89
C SER A 293 -5.24 1.03 16.03
N GLY A 294 -6.00 2.10 15.82
CA GLY A 294 -6.10 3.22 16.75
C GLY A 294 -4.85 4.11 16.81
N LEU A 295 -3.90 3.92 15.89
CA LEU A 295 -2.65 4.70 15.83
C LEU A 295 -2.82 5.96 15.00
N SER A 296 -2.01 6.98 15.32
CA SER A 296 -1.93 8.16 14.47
C SER A 296 -1.27 7.80 13.12
N PRO A 297 -1.70 8.41 11.99
CA PRO A 297 -1.09 8.15 10.68
C PRO A 297 0.44 8.38 10.66
N LEU A 298 0.93 9.37 11.40
CA LEU A 298 2.35 9.71 11.49
C LEU A 298 3.18 8.62 12.15
N GLU A 299 2.63 7.92 13.16
CA GLU A 299 3.31 6.79 13.79
C GLU A 299 3.46 5.60 12.84
N ILE A 300 2.42 5.33 12.05
CA ILE A 300 2.45 4.26 11.04
C ILE A 300 3.48 4.60 9.96
N ILE A 301 3.45 5.84 9.44
CA ILE A 301 4.41 6.32 8.45
C ILE A 301 5.83 6.19 8.98
N GLY A 302 6.10 6.63 10.22
CA GLY A 302 7.43 6.55 10.83
C GLY A 302 8.02 5.13 10.88
N ASN A 303 7.17 4.10 10.83
CA ASN A 303 7.58 2.70 10.84
C ASN A 303 7.39 1.98 9.48
N MET A 304 6.99 2.71 8.43
CA MET A 304 6.79 2.14 7.09
C MET A 304 8.09 2.06 6.30
N HIS A 305 8.98 1.16 6.71
CA HIS A 305 10.32 1.03 6.11
C HIS A 305 10.30 0.82 4.59
N TYR A 306 9.36 0.03 4.07
CA TYR A 306 9.32 -0.33 2.65
C TYR A 306 9.23 0.88 1.72
N CYS A 307 8.33 1.83 1.96
CA CYS A 307 8.14 2.96 1.05
C CYS A 307 9.36 3.91 1.04
N PHE A 308 10.01 4.10 2.19
CA PHE A 308 11.25 4.89 2.26
C PHE A 308 12.40 4.19 1.52
N ILE A 309 12.57 2.87 1.72
CA ILE A 309 13.61 2.10 1.03
C ILE A 309 13.32 2.07 -0.46
N LEU A 310 12.07 1.88 -0.87
CA LEU A 310 11.65 1.93 -2.27
C LEU A 310 11.96 3.28 -2.89
N ALA A 311 11.75 4.40 -2.18
CA ALA A 311 12.12 5.73 -2.66
C ALA A 311 13.62 5.84 -2.94
N VAL A 312 14.46 5.37 -2.01
CA VAL A 312 15.91 5.36 -2.20
C VAL A 312 16.31 4.47 -3.39
N VAL A 313 15.77 3.25 -3.47
CA VAL A 313 16.09 2.31 -4.56
C VAL A 313 15.59 2.84 -5.91
N ALA A 314 14.42 3.48 -5.96
CA ALA A 314 13.88 4.08 -7.18
C ALA A 314 14.75 5.25 -7.67
N VAL A 315 15.19 6.13 -6.76
CA VAL A 315 16.13 7.21 -7.10
C VAL A 315 17.48 6.65 -7.58
N LEU A 316 18.02 5.63 -6.91
CA LEU A 316 19.24 4.95 -7.35
C LEU A 316 19.08 4.27 -8.71
N SER A 317 17.90 3.71 -9.00
CA SER A 317 17.54 3.15 -10.30
C SER A 317 17.63 4.22 -11.41
N ILE A 318 17.14 5.44 -11.16
CA ILE A 318 17.28 6.57 -12.10
C ILE A 318 18.74 6.98 -12.27
N MET A 319 19.49 7.10 -11.16
CA MET A 319 20.89 7.52 -11.20
C MET A 319 21.80 6.53 -11.94
N THR A 320 21.57 5.23 -11.77
CA THR A 320 22.36 4.16 -12.36
C THR A 320 21.87 3.72 -13.74
N GLY A 321 20.61 4.03 -14.09
CA GLY A 321 19.94 3.53 -15.29
C GLY A 321 19.60 2.03 -15.23
N PHE A 322 19.61 1.43 -14.04
CA PHE A 322 19.17 0.06 -13.80
C PHE A 322 17.63 0.03 -13.62
N PRO A 323 16.92 -1.02 -14.05
CA PRO A 323 17.38 -2.07 -14.95
C PRO A 323 17.50 -1.56 -16.38
N ARG A 324 18.54 -2.03 -17.08
CA ARG A 324 18.75 -1.70 -18.50
C ARG A 324 17.74 -2.48 -19.34
N ILE A 325 16.93 -1.75 -20.08
CA ILE A 325 15.92 -2.34 -20.96
C ILE A 325 16.64 -2.86 -22.21
N LYS A 326 16.57 -4.18 -22.44
CA LYS A 326 16.95 -4.73 -23.75
C LYS A 326 15.87 -4.31 -24.75
N LYS A 327 16.29 -3.57 -25.77
CA LYS A 327 15.44 -3.19 -26.91
C LYS A 327 14.98 -4.43 -27.65
#